data_AF-A0A5J6MG52-F1
#
_entry.id   AF-A0A5J6MG52-F1
#
_cell.length_a   1.000
_cell.length_b   1.000
_cell.length_c   1.000
_cell.angle_alpha   90.00
_cell.angle_beta   90.00
_cell.angle_gamma   90.00
#
_symmetry.space_group_name_H-M   'P 1'
#
loop_
_entity.id
_entity.type
_entity.pdbx_description
1 polymer ?
#
loop_
_entity_poly.entity_id
_entity_poly.type
_entity_poly.pdbx_seq_one_letter_code
_entity_poly.pdbx_strand_id
1 'polypeptide(L)'
;MKVDHINKVMLVRQPRLSESRAPVVIQVGCPEKRPNGHDYYCAYRVLGLGNDRVRSASGVDQMQALLLALRKMGAELYSCGEYKTGKLYWLEMGNKDLGLPTPENFDISR
;
A
#
# COMPACT_ATOMS: atom_id res chain seq x y z
N MET A 1 4.91 19.14 0.60
CA MET A 1 6.22 18.45 0.68
C MET A 1 6.09 17.06 0.09
N LYS A 2 6.94 16.73 -0.89
CA LYS A 2 7.02 15.40 -1.51
C LYS A 2 7.73 14.45 -0.55
N VAL A 3 7.17 13.27 -0.31
CA VAL A 3 7.83 12.19 0.44
C VAL A 3 8.44 11.25 -0.60
N ASP A 4 9.76 11.10 -0.62
CA ASP A 4 10.51 10.32 -1.60
C ASP A 4 11.27 9.13 -0.99
N HIS A 5 11.31 9.03 0.33
CA HIS A 5 11.91 7.93 1.08
C HIS A 5 11.01 7.49 2.24
N ILE A 6 11.26 6.29 2.75
CA ILE A 6 10.65 5.76 3.98
C ILE A 6 11.76 5.74 5.04
N ASN A 7 11.65 6.54 6.11
CA ASN A 7 12.71 6.63 7.11
C ASN A 7 12.89 5.34 7.90
N LYS A 8 11.79 4.83 8.47
CA LYS A 8 11.78 3.57 9.21
C LYS A 8 10.64 2.70 8.71
N VAL A 9 10.97 1.52 8.18
CA VAL A 9 9.99 0.52 7.79
C VAL A 9 9.45 -0.16 9.05
N MET A 10 8.13 -0.13 9.21
CA MET A 10 7.41 -0.79 10.30
C MET A 10 6.90 -2.17 9.88
N LEU A 11 6.47 -2.30 8.62
CA LEU A 11 5.84 -3.51 8.11
C LEU A 11 6.31 -3.78 6.67
N VAL A 12 6.56 -5.06 6.40
CA VAL A 12 6.83 -5.59 5.06
C VAL A 12 5.82 -6.69 4.78
N ARG A 13 5.22 -6.66 3.58
CA ARG A 13 4.32 -7.72 3.11
C ARG A 13 4.67 -8.11 1.69
N GLN A 14 4.56 -9.39 1.37
CA GLN A 14 4.89 -9.93 0.06
C GLN A 14 3.69 -10.68 -0.53
N PRO A 15 2.77 -9.98 -1.24
CA PRO A 15 1.76 -10.66 -2.03
C PRO A 15 2.42 -11.44 -3.18
N ARG A 16 1.72 -12.46 -3.65
CA ARG A 16 2.23 -13.38 -4.67
C ARG A 16 1.75 -12.92 -6.05
N LEU A 17 2.60 -13.13 -7.05
CA LEU A 17 2.33 -12.83 -8.45
C LEU A 17 2.50 -14.12 -9.26
N SER A 18 1.45 -14.57 -9.94
CA SER A 18 1.37 -15.93 -10.52
C SER A 18 2.46 -16.27 -11.55
N GLU A 19 2.95 -15.28 -12.29
CA GLU A 19 3.85 -15.48 -13.45
C GLU A 19 5.21 -14.75 -13.32
N SER A 20 5.50 -14.09 -12.19
CA SER A 20 6.73 -13.30 -12.03
C SER A 20 7.75 -14.00 -11.13
N ARG A 21 9.03 -13.95 -11.54
CA ARG A 21 10.16 -14.33 -10.66
C ARG A 21 10.48 -13.26 -9.62
N ALA A 22 10.11 -11.99 -9.86
CA ALA A 22 10.35 -10.92 -8.92
C ALA A 22 9.17 -10.81 -7.94
N PRO A 23 9.41 -10.85 -6.61
CA PRO A 23 8.35 -10.73 -5.63
C PRO A 23 7.78 -9.31 -5.65
N VAL A 24 6.45 -9.20 -5.49
CA VAL A 24 5.84 -7.92 -5.15
C VAL A 24 6.12 -7.67 -3.67
N VAL A 25 6.74 -6.53 -3.35
CA VAL A 25 7.12 -6.20 -1.97
C VAL A 25 6.45 -4.88 -1.58
N ILE A 26 5.62 -4.96 -0.56
CA ILE A 26 4.99 -3.81 0.07
C ILE A 26 5.82 -3.45 1.29
N GLN A 27 6.17 -2.17 1.43
CA GLN A 27 6.80 -1.64 2.63
C GLN A 27 6.00 -0.45 3.14
N VAL A 28 5.69 -0.46 4.43
CA VAL A 28 4.97 0.60 5.13
C VAL A 28 5.86 1.16 6.22
N GLY A 29 6.01 2.47 6.24
CA GLY A 29 6.80 3.19 7.23
C GLY A 29 6.08 3.34 8.57
N CYS A 30 6.84 3.61 9.62
CA CYS A 30 6.27 4.18 10.85
C CYS A 30 5.58 5.51 10.51
N PRO A 31 4.40 5.81 11.07
CA PRO A 31 3.81 7.14 10.95
C PRO A 31 4.69 8.19 11.63
N GLU A 32 4.93 9.28 10.92
CA GLU A 32 5.85 10.34 11.31
C GLU A 32 5.15 11.69 11.36
N LYS A 33 5.61 12.56 12.25
CA LYS A 33 5.11 13.94 12.30
C LYS A 33 5.65 14.70 11.09
N ARG A 34 4.79 15.45 10.40
CA ARG A 34 5.24 16.27 9.28
C ARG A 34 6.10 17.44 9.79
N PRO A 35 7.25 17.74 9.16
CA PRO A 35 8.04 18.92 9.52
C PRO A 35 7.18 20.18 9.40
N ASN A 36 7.19 21.02 10.45
CA ASN A 36 6.45 22.29 10.52
C ASN A 36 4.92 22.18 10.43
N GLY A 37 4.34 21.02 10.74
CA GLY A 37 2.89 20.80 10.75
C GLY A 37 2.39 20.14 12.04
N HIS A 38 1.07 20.16 12.21
CA HIS A 38 0.37 19.40 13.25
C HIS A 38 0.03 17.98 12.80
N ASP A 39 -0.02 17.74 11.49
CA ASP A 39 -0.38 16.46 10.91
C ASP A 39 0.76 15.44 10.95
N TYR A 40 0.36 14.18 10.89
CA TYR A 40 1.21 13.03 10.67
C TYR A 40 1.09 12.55 9.23
N TYR A 41 2.09 11.82 8.78
CA TYR A 41 2.04 11.10 7.52
C TYR A 41 2.58 9.69 7.69
N CYS A 42 2.07 8.76 6.90
CA CYS A 42 2.61 7.41 6.81
C CYS A 42 2.97 7.14 5.36
N ALA A 43 4.25 6.83 5.13
CA ALA A 43 4.80 6.54 3.82
C ALA A 43 4.70 5.03 3.52
N TYR A 44 4.49 4.68 2.26
CA TYR A 44 4.58 3.30 1.79
C TYR A 44 5.14 3.26 0.37
N ARG A 45 5.61 2.08 -0.04
CA ARG A 45 5.96 1.78 -1.43
C ARG A 45 5.58 0.36 -1.78
N VAL A 46 5.26 0.15 -3.05
CA VAL A 46 4.99 -1.15 -3.64
C VAL A 46 6.04 -1.37 -4.72
N LEU A 47 6.86 -2.40 -4.54
CA LEU A 47 7.92 -2.78 -5.47
C LEU A 47 7.44 -3.93 -6.36
N GLY A 48 7.93 -3.99 -7.59
CA GLY A 48 7.71 -5.12 -8.50
C GLY A 48 6.42 -5.04 -9.34
N LEU A 49 5.74 -3.89 -9.35
CA LEU A 49 4.58 -3.59 -10.22
C LEU A 49 4.85 -2.41 -11.17
N GLY A 50 6.13 -2.14 -11.47
CA GLY A 50 6.55 -1.12 -12.46
C GLY A 50 6.49 0.34 -11.98
N ASN A 51 5.97 0.62 -10.79
CA ASN A 51 5.90 1.97 -10.23
C ASN A 51 6.31 1.99 -8.75
N ASP A 52 7.60 1.87 -8.53
CA ASP A 52 8.25 1.65 -7.23
C ASP A 52 8.43 2.94 -6.40
N ARG A 53 7.66 3.99 -6.72
CA ARG A 53 7.74 5.29 -6.05
C ARG A 53 7.19 5.24 -4.63
N VAL A 54 7.80 6.03 -3.75
CA VAL A 54 7.24 6.27 -2.42
C VAL A 54 5.99 7.14 -2.53
N ARG A 55 4.96 6.72 -1.80
CA ARG A 55 3.69 7.44 -1.63
C ARG A 55 3.44 7.61 -0.13
N SER A 56 2.52 8.51 0.20
CA SER A 56 2.13 8.73 1.59
C SER A 56 0.68 9.19 1.69
N ALA A 57 0.06 8.96 2.84
CA ALA A 57 -1.16 9.65 3.25
C ALA A 57 -0.90 10.45 4.52
N SER A 58 -1.65 11.54 4.71
CA SER A 58 -1.56 12.37 5.92
C SER A 58 -2.82 12.18 6.77
N GLY A 59 -2.68 12.30 8.08
CA GLY A 59 -3.78 12.27 9.04
C GLY A 59 -3.47 13.11 10.26
N VAL A 60 -4.48 13.42 11.07
CA VAL A 60 -4.36 14.27 12.26
C VAL A 60 -3.52 13.61 13.37
N ASP A 61 -3.42 12.29 13.36
CA ASP A 61 -2.59 11.49 14.24
C ASP A 61 -1.91 10.34 13.48
N GLN A 62 -1.04 9.61 14.19
CA GLN A 62 -0.33 8.46 13.63
C GLN A 62 -1.27 7.34 13.15
N MET A 63 -2.38 7.11 13.86
CA MET A 63 -3.33 6.05 13.56
C MET A 63 -4.10 6.34 12.28
N GLN A 64 -4.62 7.56 12.14
CA GLN A 64 -5.32 8.01 10.95
C GLN A 64 -4.37 8.06 9.75
N ALA A 65 -3.14 8.56 9.92
CA ALA A 65 -2.14 8.56 8.86
C ALA A 65 -1.85 7.14 8.35
N LEU A 66 -1.68 6.17 9.26
CA LEU A 66 -1.50 4.76 8.92
C LEU A 66 -2.72 4.20 8.18
N LEU A 67 -3.93 4.36 8.73
CA LEU A 67 -5.15 3.84 8.14
C LEU A 67 -5.38 4.39 6.73
N LEU A 68 -5.17 5.69 6.52
CA LEU A 68 -5.29 6.32 5.21
C LEU A 68 -4.21 5.82 4.23
N ALA A 69 -2.99 5.60 4.70
CA ALA A 69 -1.93 5.03 3.87
C ALA A 69 -2.27 3.60 3.44
N LEU A 70 -2.77 2.76 4.36
CA LEU A 70 -3.21 1.40 4.06
C LEU A 70 -4.39 1.38 3.09
N ARG A 71 -5.39 2.27 3.26
CA ARG A 71 -6.53 2.40 2.34
C ARG A 71 -6.11 2.84 0.94
N LYS A 72 -5.21 3.83 0.85
CA LYS A 72 -4.66 4.30 -0.42
C LYS A 72 -3.89 3.19 -1.14
N MET A 73 -3.05 2.48 -0.40
CA MET A 73 -2.30 1.33 -0.90
C MET A 73 -3.21 0.20 -1.37
N GLY A 74 -4.25 -0.12 -0.59
CA GLY A 74 -5.29 -1.08 -0.98
C GLY A 74 -5.95 -0.69 -2.29
N ALA A 75 -6.44 0.55 -2.40
CA ALA A 75 -7.06 1.05 -3.63
C ALA A 75 -6.12 0.95 -4.85
N GLU A 76 -4.83 1.22 -4.69
CA GLU A 76 -3.82 1.08 -5.75
C GLU A 76 -3.62 -0.37 -6.18
N LEU A 77 -3.49 -1.30 -5.22
CA LEU A 77 -3.27 -2.71 -5.50
C LEU A 77 -4.53 -3.36 -6.09
N TYR A 78 -5.72 -3.06 -5.58
CA TYR A 78 -6.98 -3.54 -6.16
C TYR A 78 -7.29 -2.92 -7.54
N SER A 79 -6.66 -1.79 -7.89
CA SER A 79 -6.86 -1.16 -9.20
C SER A 79 -5.80 -1.52 -10.25
N CYS A 80 -4.72 -2.20 -9.86
CA CYS A 80 -3.62 -2.54 -10.76
C CYS A 80 -4.01 -3.64 -11.77
N GLY A 81 -3.29 -3.71 -12.89
CA GLY A 81 -3.59 -4.67 -13.97
C GLY A 81 -3.39 -6.12 -13.53
N GLU A 82 -2.39 -6.36 -12.69
CA GLU A 82 -2.06 -7.67 -12.14
C GLU A 82 -3.18 -8.20 -11.23
N TYR A 83 -3.81 -7.34 -10.42
CA TYR A 83 -4.97 -7.73 -9.64
C TYR A 83 -6.18 -7.99 -10.54
N LYS A 84 -6.49 -7.07 -11.47
CA LYS A 84 -7.63 -7.19 -12.39
C LYS A 84 -7.58 -8.43 -13.28
N THR A 85 -6.37 -8.94 -13.56
CA THR A 85 -6.16 -10.17 -14.33
C THR A 85 -6.03 -11.42 -13.45
N GLY A 86 -6.24 -11.30 -12.13
CA GLY A 86 -6.17 -12.40 -11.17
C GLY A 86 -4.76 -12.91 -10.88
N LYS A 87 -3.73 -12.18 -11.34
CA LYS A 87 -2.31 -12.57 -11.19
C LYS A 87 -1.74 -12.19 -9.83
N LEU A 88 -2.22 -11.11 -9.22
CA LEU A 88 -1.83 -10.66 -7.88
C LEU A 88 -2.78 -11.21 -6.83
N TYR A 89 -2.27 -11.94 -5.84
CA TYR A 89 -3.08 -12.56 -4.80
C TYR A 89 -2.38 -12.64 -3.44
N TRP A 90 -3.17 -12.79 -2.39
CA TRP A 90 -2.69 -13.04 -1.04
C TRP A 90 -2.94 -14.49 -0.62
N LEU A 91 -1.89 -15.16 -0.16
CA LEU A 91 -1.84 -16.58 0.22
C LEU A 91 -2.07 -17.54 -0.96
N GLU A 92 -3.28 -17.56 -1.50
CA GLU A 92 -3.74 -18.55 -2.47
C GLU A 92 -4.18 -17.90 -3.79
N MET A 93 -3.88 -18.57 -4.91
CA MET A 93 -4.24 -18.09 -6.24
C MET A 93 -5.76 -18.05 -6.39
N GLY A 94 -6.30 -16.97 -6.95
CA GLY A 94 -7.75 -16.75 -7.07
C GLY A 94 -8.38 -16.08 -5.84
N ASN A 95 -7.65 -15.90 -4.73
CA ASN A 95 -8.11 -15.08 -3.63
C ASN A 95 -8.16 -13.60 -4.05
N LYS A 96 -9.39 -13.05 -4.10
CA LYS A 96 -9.65 -11.64 -4.40
C LYS A 96 -9.38 -10.70 -3.23
N ASP A 97 -9.35 -11.19 -2.00
CA ASP A 97 -9.04 -10.35 -0.85
C ASP A 97 -7.52 -10.30 -0.62
N LEU A 98 -6.92 -9.15 -0.90
CA LEU A 98 -5.51 -8.91 -0.62
C LEU A 98 -5.26 -8.65 0.88
N GLY A 99 -6.28 -8.73 1.74
CA GLY A 99 -6.22 -8.45 3.18
C GLY A 99 -5.81 -7.01 3.46
N LEU A 100 -6.28 -6.07 2.64
CA LEU A 100 -5.97 -4.65 2.75
C LEU A 100 -7.27 -3.85 2.85
N PRO A 101 -7.32 -2.83 3.73
CA PRO A 101 -8.48 -1.97 3.81
C PRO A 101 -8.60 -1.14 2.53
N THR A 102 -9.82 -0.72 2.22
CA THR A 102 -10.12 0.18 1.12
C THR A 102 -10.91 1.39 1.62
N PRO A 103 -10.99 2.48 0.84
CA PRO A 103 -11.94 3.56 1.12
C PRO A 103 -13.37 3.03 1.17
N GLU A 104 -14.24 3.70 1.92
CA GLU A 104 -15.68 3.39 1.91
C GLU A 104 -16.23 3.48 0.48
N ASN A 105 -17.06 2.50 0.08
CA ASN A 105 -17.60 2.30 -1.27
C ASN A 105 -16.62 1.77 -2.34
N PHE A 106 -15.43 1.31 -1.96
CA PHE A 106 -14.53 0.64 -2.89
C PHE A 106 -14.93 -0.84 -3.07
N ASP A 107 -15.43 -1.19 -4.26
CA ASP A 107 -15.87 -2.54 -4.59
C ASP A 107 -14.69 -3.39 -5.09
N ILE A 108 -14.29 -4.39 -4.29
CA ILE A 108 -13.22 -5.34 -4.62
C ILE A 108 -13.74 -6.60 -5.35
N SER A 109 -15.06 -6.74 -5.51
CA SER A 109 -15.69 -7.93 -6.08
C SER A 109 -15.66 -7.96 -7.61
N ARG A 110 -15.50 -6.79 -8.24
CA ARG A 110 -15.39 -6.59 -9.69
C ARG A 110 -14.01 -6.94 -10.21
#